data_AF-C6HHX5-F1
#
_entry.id   AF-C6HHX5-F1
#
_cell.length_a   1.000
_cell.length_b   1.000
_cell.length_c   1.000
_cell.angle_alpha   90.00
_cell.angle_beta   90.00
_cell.angle_gamma   90.00
#
_symmetry.space_group_name_H-M   'P 1'
#
loop_
_entity.id
_entity.type
_entity.pdbx_description
1 polymer ?
#
loop_
_entity_poly.entity_id
_entity_poly.type
_entity_poly.pdbx_seq_one_letter_code
_entity_poly.pdbx_strand_id
1 'polypeptide(L)'
;MAQSGRTNSVSISHRSTLFVIPKWYNSATFPKDIMRDNISRREGLLMHNKMLFVRPDKPITSVKNNSIRYSGWTYVGSANLSESAWGRLVLDRATTKPKLNCRNWECGVVIPIRHNDEEKSSYIPSTRGITTSVAESGGGNTSAGSDDGSRVASVFEPTVPVPMKVPAQRYHGRDRPFFYMED
;
A
#
# COMPACT_ATOMS: atom_id res chain seq x y z
N MET A 1 -0.02 -4.74 -3.98
CA MET A 1 -1.48 -4.90 -4.07
C MET A 1 -1.83 -5.32 -5.48
N ALA A 2 -2.61 -6.39 -5.64
CA ALA A 2 -3.16 -6.78 -6.93
C ALA A 2 -4.68 -6.97 -6.76
N GLN A 3 -5.43 -6.65 -7.80
CA GLN A 3 -6.89 -6.69 -7.73
C GLN A 3 -7.39 -8.09 -8.09
N SER A 4 -8.29 -8.65 -7.27
CA SER A 4 -9.02 -9.87 -7.57
C SER A 4 -10.02 -9.61 -8.71
N GLY A 5 -10.10 -10.54 -9.67
CA GLY A 5 -10.99 -10.43 -10.82
C GLY A 5 -12.48 -10.65 -10.54
N ARG A 6 -12.88 -10.92 -9.28
CA ARG A 6 -14.23 -11.38 -8.92
C ARG A 6 -15.31 -10.31 -8.85
N THR A 7 -14.96 -9.07 -8.50
CA THR A 7 -15.95 -8.08 -8.04
C THR A 7 -16.33 -7.02 -9.06
N ASN A 8 -15.74 -7.07 -10.26
CA ASN A 8 -15.87 -6.00 -11.24
C ASN A 8 -16.34 -6.56 -12.58
N SER A 9 -17.58 -6.22 -12.97
CA SER A 9 -18.12 -6.28 -14.33
C SER A 9 -17.44 -5.27 -15.27
N VAL A 10 -16.14 -5.05 -15.07
CA VAL A 10 -15.36 -4.09 -15.84
C VAL A 10 -14.98 -4.73 -17.17
N SER A 11 -15.36 -4.05 -18.24
CA SER A 11 -14.93 -4.28 -19.62
C SER A 11 -13.46 -4.69 -19.68
N ILE A 12 -13.15 -5.70 -20.49
CA ILE A 12 -11.81 -6.25 -20.75
C ILE A 12 -10.78 -5.13 -21.06
N SER A 13 -11.23 -3.99 -21.59
CA SER A 13 -10.39 -2.85 -22.00
C SER A 13 -9.60 -2.17 -20.88
N HIS A 14 -9.99 -2.25 -19.60
CA HIS A 14 -9.25 -1.63 -18.49
C HIS A 14 -8.32 -2.60 -17.74
N ARG A 15 -8.27 -3.86 -18.18
CA ARG A 15 -7.50 -4.94 -17.52
C ARG A 15 -6.04 -4.99 -17.96
N SER A 16 -5.67 -4.23 -18.98
CA SER A 16 -4.34 -4.11 -19.59
C SER A 16 -3.33 -3.32 -18.75
N THR A 17 -3.55 -3.08 -17.46
CA THR A 17 -2.63 -2.32 -16.59
C THR A 17 -2.32 -3.01 -15.27
N LEU A 18 -2.90 -4.19 -15.02
CA LEU A 18 -2.69 -5.00 -13.82
C LEU A 18 -2.00 -6.29 -14.24
N PHE A 19 -0.68 -6.22 -14.37
CA PHE A 19 0.12 -7.34 -14.86
C PHE A 19 0.78 -8.09 -13.70
N VAL A 20 0.28 -9.28 -13.43
CA VAL A 20 1.06 -10.32 -12.74
C VAL A 20 1.17 -11.48 -13.72
N ILE A 21 2.39 -11.95 -13.99
CA ILE A 21 2.60 -13.08 -14.89
C ILE A 21 2.32 -14.38 -14.09
N PRO A 22 1.45 -15.28 -14.58
CA PRO A 22 1.10 -16.52 -13.88
C PRO A 22 2.32 -17.35 -13.47
N LYS A 23 3.30 -17.48 -14.37
CA LYS A 23 4.56 -18.19 -14.12
C LYS A 23 5.28 -17.67 -12.87
N TRP A 24 5.34 -16.36 -12.69
CA TRP A 24 6.00 -15.76 -11.53
C TRP A 24 5.15 -15.90 -10.28
N TYR A 25 3.85 -15.61 -10.37
CA TYR A 25 2.94 -15.77 -9.23
C TYR A 25 2.92 -17.19 -8.70
N ASN A 26 2.90 -18.19 -9.58
CA ASN A 26 2.81 -19.59 -9.22
C ASN A 26 4.14 -20.18 -8.73
N SER A 27 5.27 -19.49 -8.90
CA SER A 27 6.57 -19.91 -8.37
C SER A 27 6.50 -20.16 -6.85
N ALA A 28 7.21 -21.18 -6.36
CA ALA A 28 7.33 -21.47 -4.93
C ALA A 28 8.01 -20.34 -4.15
N THR A 29 8.82 -19.53 -4.82
CA THR A 29 9.54 -18.39 -4.22
C THR A 29 8.74 -17.09 -4.22
N PHE A 30 7.58 -17.05 -4.89
CA PHE A 30 6.76 -15.84 -4.90
C PHE A 30 6.04 -15.68 -3.55
N PRO A 31 6.12 -14.51 -2.89
CA PRO A 31 5.54 -14.31 -1.57
C PRO A 31 4.03 -14.12 -1.66
N LYS A 32 3.27 -15.20 -1.85
CA LYS A 32 1.80 -15.15 -1.97
C LYS A 32 1.13 -14.63 -0.68
N ASP A 33 1.71 -14.94 0.48
CA ASP A 33 1.12 -14.62 1.79
C ASP A 33 1.04 -13.13 2.11
N ILE A 34 1.81 -12.28 1.42
CA ILE A 34 1.74 -10.82 1.57
C ILE A 34 0.69 -10.19 0.64
N MET A 35 0.12 -10.95 -0.29
CA MET A 35 -0.89 -10.45 -1.22
C MET A 35 -2.20 -10.20 -0.50
N ARG A 36 -2.85 -9.10 -0.89
CA ARG A 36 -4.13 -8.65 -0.35
C ARG A 36 -5.01 -8.18 -1.51
N ASP A 37 -6.32 -8.36 -1.37
CA ASP A 37 -7.27 -7.88 -2.36
C ASP A 37 -7.38 -6.36 -2.33
N ASN A 38 -7.26 -5.76 -3.49
CA ASN A 38 -7.21 -4.31 -3.66
C ASN A 38 -8.53 -3.81 -4.24
N ILE A 39 -9.48 -3.51 -3.36
CA ILE A 39 -10.84 -3.12 -3.77
C ILE A 39 -10.96 -1.59 -3.73
N SER A 40 -11.28 -0.99 -4.87
CA SER A 40 -11.60 0.44 -4.98
C SER A 40 -12.80 0.80 -4.08
N ARG A 41 -12.75 1.98 -3.44
CA ARG A 41 -13.93 2.58 -2.81
C ARG A 41 -14.93 3.11 -3.83
N ARG A 42 -14.50 3.34 -5.07
CA ARG A 42 -15.38 3.63 -6.21
C ARG A 42 -15.84 2.31 -6.81
N GLU A 43 -17.09 1.97 -6.54
CA GLU A 43 -17.69 0.71 -6.99
C GLU A 43 -17.58 0.55 -8.51
N GLY A 44 -17.23 -0.66 -8.96
CA GLY A 44 -17.10 -0.97 -10.38
C GLY A 44 -15.86 -0.38 -11.08
N LEU A 45 -14.93 0.29 -10.38
CA LEU A 45 -13.70 0.83 -10.98
C LEU A 45 -12.45 0.04 -10.56
N LEU A 46 -11.59 -0.25 -11.55
CA LEU A 46 -10.24 -0.75 -11.29
C LEU A 46 -9.33 0.39 -10.84
N MET A 47 -8.37 0.07 -9.97
CA MET A 47 -7.39 1.05 -9.49
C MET A 47 -6.11 1.01 -10.32
N HIS A 48 -5.71 2.18 -10.80
CA HIS A 48 -4.45 2.38 -11.54
C HIS A 48 -3.46 3.29 -10.80
N ASN A 49 -3.78 3.70 -9.58
CA ASN A 49 -2.88 4.46 -8.70
C ASN A 49 -1.81 3.54 -8.08
N LYS A 50 -0.59 4.05 -7.94
CA LYS A 50 0.51 3.38 -7.24
C LYS A 50 0.82 4.20 -6.01
N MET A 51 0.58 3.61 -4.85
CA MET A 51 0.74 4.27 -3.56
C MET A 51 1.45 3.35 -2.59
N LEU A 52 2.32 3.92 -1.75
CA LEU A 52 2.92 3.22 -0.62
C LEU A 52 2.52 3.98 0.65
N PHE A 53 1.84 3.30 1.57
CA PHE A 53 1.54 3.83 2.89
C PHE A 53 2.52 3.20 3.88
N VAL A 54 3.38 4.02 4.49
CA VAL A 54 4.45 3.53 5.38
C VAL A 54 4.24 4.09 6.77
N ARG A 55 4.04 3.20 7.73
CA ARG A 55 3.79 3.51 9.13
C ARG A 55 4.81 2.77 10.01
N PRO A 56 5.74 3.48 10.68
CA PRO A 56 6.56 2.87 11.72
C PRO A 56 5.72 2.54 12.96
N ASP A 57 6.21 1.59 13.78
CA ASP A 57 5.54 1.20 15.02
C ASP A 57 5.43 2.36 16.02
N LYS A 58 6.43 3.24 16.02
CA LYS A 58 6.51 4.44 16.86
C LYS A 58 6.68 5.68 15.97
N PRO A 59 6.05 6.81 16.31
CA PRO A 59 6.25 8.07 15.59
C PRO A 59 7.73 8.47 15.54
N ILE A 60 8.15 9.01 14.40
CA ILE A 60 9.52 9.47 14.16
C ILE A 60 9.62 10.96 14.45
N THR A 61 10.51 11.35 15.36
CA THR A 61 10.81 12.76 15.65
C THR A 61 11.67 13.38 14.55
N SER A 62 11.34 14.60 14.12
CA SER A 62 12.10 15.30 13.09
C SER A 62 13.49 15.70 13.59
N VAL A 63 14.52 15.40 12.79
CA VAL A 63 15.90 15.82 13.08
C VAL A 63 16.08 17.34 13.08
N LYS A 64 15.23 18.07 12.34
CA LYS A 64 15.31 19.54 12.22
C LYS A 64 14.57 20.26 13.36
N ASN A 65 13.55 19.63 13.92
CA ASN A 65 12.74 20.22 14.98
C ASN A 65 12.14 19.12 15.87
N ASN A 66 12.64 19.02 17.10
CA ASN A 66 12.25 17.97 18.03
C ASN A 66 10.78 18.06 18.50
N SER A 67 10.07 19.17 18.25
CA SER A 67 8.63 19.26 18.51
C SER A 67 7.77 18.65 17.41
N ILE A 68 8.34 18.33 16.24
CA ILE A 68 7.60 17.74 15.12
C ILE A 68 7.81 16.24 15.12
N ARG A 69 6.71 15.50 15.19
CA ARG A 69 6.69 14.04 15.05
C ARG A 69 5.91 13.63 13.80
N TYR A 70 6.26 12.48 13.23
CA TYR A 70 5.60 11.92 12.05
C TYR A 70 5.09 10.51 12.33
N SER A 71 3.82 10.27 12.00
CA SER A 71 3.18 8.95 12.11
C SER A 71 3.55 8.03 10.94
N GLY A 72 4.19 8.58 9.89
CA GLY A 72 4.51 7.85 8.67
C GLY A 72 4.73 8.78 7.48
N TRP A 73 4.73 8.18 6.29
CA TRP A 73 4.77 8.89 5.02
C TRP A 73 4.03 8.11 3.94
N THR A 74 3.59 8.81 2.90
CA THR A 74 2.92 8.21 1.75
C THR A 74 3.64 8.58 0.46
N TYR A 75 3.96 7.58 -0.36
CA TYR A 75 4.33 7.81 -1.76
C TYR A 75 3.08 7.77 -2.63
N VAL A 76 2.97 8.71 -3.57
CA VAL A 76 1.96 8.71 -4.63
C VAL A 76 2.67 9.00 -5.95
N GLY A 77 2.58 8.09 -6.91
CA GLY A 77 3.26 8.29 -8.20
C GLY A 77 2.98 7.21 -9.24
N SER A 78 3.89 7.09 -10.20
CA SER A 78 3.77 6.20 -11.35
C SER A 78 4.40 4.81 -11.14
N ALA A 79 5.33 4.67 -10.20
CA ALA A 79 6.18 3.49 -10.07
C ALA A 79 5.39 2.24 -9.65
N ASN A 80 5.29 1.27 -10.56
CA ASN A 80 4.82 -0.08 -10.24
C ASN A 80 5.80 -0.80 -9.30
N LEU A 81 5.35 -1.91 -8.68
CA LEU A 81 6.22 -2.75 -7.86
C LEU A 81 7.12 -3.63 -8.76
N SER A 82 8.12 -3.02 -9.40
CA SER A 82 9.08 -3.68 -10.28
C SER A 82 10.51 -3.17 -10.08
N GLU A 83 11.49 -4.02 -10.37
CA GLU A 83 12.91 -3.65 -10.40
C GLU A 83 13.18 -2.52 -11.41
N SER A 84 12.45 -2.48 -12.53
CA SER A 84 12.65 -1.43 -13.54
C SER A 84 12.29 -0.03 -13.04
N ALA A 85 11.27 0.07 -12.17
CA ALA A 85 10.77 1.32 -11.63
C ALA A 85 11.56 1.79 -10.39
N TRP A 86 11.83 0.87 -9.45
CA TRP A 86 12.51 1.20 -8.18
C TRP A 86 14.02 1.00 -8.20
N GLY A 87 14.51 0.24 -9.18
CA GLY A 87 15.91 -0.01 -9.42
C GLY A 87 16.46 -1.24 -8.71
N ARG A 88 17.65 -1.66 -9.17
CA ARG A 88 18.46 -2.71 -8.55
C ARG A 88 19.77 -2.13 -8.04
N LEU A 89 20.06 -2.36 -6.76
CA LEU A 89 21.35 -2.03 -6.20
C LEU A 89 22.38 -3.08 -6.64
N VAL A 90 23.45 -2.62 -7.28
CA VAL A 90 24.59 -3.44 -7.70
C VAL A 90 25.88 -2.77 -7.22
N LEU A 91 26.95 -3.53 -7.05
CA LEU A 91 28.28 -2.94 -6.89
C LEU A 91 28.88 -2.68 -8.27
N ASP A 92 29.38 -1.46 -8.46
CA ASP A 92 30.18 -1.14 -9.64
C ASP A 92 31.47 -1.98 -9.62
N ARG A 93 31.75 -2.68 -10.72
CA ARG A 93 32.90 -3.60 -10.79
C ARG A 93 34.24 -2.90 -10.78
N ALA A 94 34.31 -1.68 -11.30
CA ALA A 94 35.55 -0.92 -11.37
C ALA A 94 35.79 -0.13 -10.08
N THR A 95 34.75 0.49 -9.53
CA THR A 95 34.90 1.41 -8.39
C THR A 95 34.51 0.82 -7.05
N THR A 96 33.95 -0.40 -7.02
CA THR A 96 33.37 -1.07 -5.83
C THR A 96 32.35 -0.25 -5.05
N LYS A 97 31.77 0.77 -5.69
CA LYS A 97 30.76 1.65 -5.08
C LYS A 97 29.35 1.13 -5.37
N PRO A 98 28.38 1.32 -4.47
CA PRO A 98 26.99 1.01 -4.74
C PRO A 98 26.45 1.85 -5.90
N LYS A 99 25.81 1.20 -6.87
CA LYS A 99 25.14 1.80 -8.03
C LYS A 99 23.69 1.32 -8.06
N LEU A 100 22.75 2.26 -8.09
CA LEU A 100 21.33 1.96 -8.27
C LEU A 100 20.97 2.11 -9.74
N ASN A 101 20.55 1.01 -10.38
CA ASN A 101 20.12 1.02 -11.78
C ASN A 101 18.60 1.06 -11.88
N CYS A 102 18.02 2.19 -12.31
CA CYS A 102 16.61 2.31 -12.69
C CYS A 102 16.49 2.30 -14.22
N ARG A 103 15.52 1.56 -14.76
CA ARG A 103 15.31 1.44 -16.22
C ARG A 103 14.18 2.31 -16.73
N ASN A 104 13.21 2.62 -15.86
CA ASN A 104 12.06 3.44 -16.21
C ASN A 104 12.25 4.88 -15.75
N TRP A 105 11.58 5.79 -16.45
CA TRP A 105 11.32 7.13 -15.97
C TRP A 105 10.05 7.11 -15.14
N GLU A 106 10.17 7.41 -13.86
CA GLU A 106 9.06 7.43 -12.92
C GLU A 106 9.01 8.79 -12.21
N CYS A 107 7.82 9.24 -11.84
CA CYS A 107 7.63 10.46 -11.09
C CYS A 107 6.61 10.24 -9.97
N GLY A 108 6.75 10.97 -8.87
CA GLY A 108 5.84 10.90 -7.74
C GLY A 108 6.24 11.88 -6.64
N VAL A 109 5.38 11.95 -5.62
CA VAL A 109 5.58 12.78 -4.43
C VAL A 109 5.61 11.90 -3.18
N VAL A 110 6.40 12.34 -2.19
CA VAL A 110 6.38 11.75 -0.84
C VAL A 110 5.77 12.78 0.11
N ILE A 111 4.70 12.38 0.76
CA ILE A 111 3.91 13.24 1.65
C ILE A 111 4.13 12.76 3.08
N PRO A 112 4.74 13.57 3.95
CA PRO A 112 4.91 13.21 5.36
C PRO A 112 3.59 13.32 6.10
N ILE A 113 3.30 12.36 6.99
CA ILE A 113 2.09 12.36 7.82
C ILE A 113 2.45 12.84 9.21
N ARG A 114 1.99 14.04 9.57
CA ARG A 114 2.25 14.60 10.90
C ARG A 114 1.59 13.75 11.97
N HIS A 115 2.30 13.59 13.07
CA HIS A 115 1.76 13.02 14.29
C HIS A 115 1.22 14.18 15.13
N ASN A 116 -0.06 14.14 15.45
CA ASN A 116 -0.69 15.13 16.32
C ASN A 116 -0.70 14.53 17.73
N ASP A 117 0.00 15.19 18.65
CA ASP A 117 0.06 14.79 20.07
C ASP A 117 -1.27 15.07 20.79
N GLU A 118 -2.11 15.91 20.18
CA GLU A 118 -3.46 16.19 20.62
C GLU A 118 -4.42 15.10 20.13
N GLU A 119 -4.49 13.99 20.86
CA GLU A 119 -5.69 13.17 20.85
C GLU A 119 -6.84 13.98 21.44
N LYS A 120 -7.56 14.76 20.61
CA LYS A 120 -8.93 15.18 20.91
C LYS A 120 -9.69 15.71 19.69
N SER A 121 -10.81 15.03 19.46
CA SER A 121 -12.07 15.53 18.91
C SER A 121 -12.34 15.40 17.40
N SER A 122 -13.36 14.57 17.16
CA SER A 122 -14.34 14.61 16.06
C SER A 122 -13.81 14.34 14.65
N TYR A 123 -13.55 13.06 14.37
CA TYR A 123 -13.79 12.52 13.03
C TYR A 123 -15.32 12.52 12.84
N ILE A 124 -15.86 13.51 12.12
CA ILE A 124 -17.21 13.42 11.55
C ILE A 124 -17.04 12.65 10.23
N PRO A 125 -17.57 11.42 10.11
CA PRO A 125 -17.51 10.70 8.86
C PRO A 125 -18.36 11.46 7.85
N SER A 126 -17.74 11.98 6.78
CA SER A 126 -18.51 12.34 5.60
C SER A 126 -18.97 11.04 4.92
N THR A 127 -20.21 10.68 5.27
CA THR A 127 -21.18 9.94 4.46
C THR A 127 -21.04 8.40 4.35
N ARG A 128 -21.92 7.75 5.13
CA ARG A 128 -22.62 6.45 4.94
C ARG A 128 -21.78 5.19 4.63
N GLY A 129 -21.56 4.39 5.68
CA GLY A 129 -21.27 2.95 5.60
C GLY A 129 -20.97 2.40 6.98
N ILE A 130 -21.86 1.55 7.50
CA ILE A 130 -21.90 0.91 8.82
C ILE A 130 -20.50 0.56 9.38
N THR A 131 -20.14 1.15 10.52
CA THR A 131 -18.98 0.76 11.33
C THR A 131 -19.46 0.02 12.58
N THR A 132 -19.17 -1.28 12.65
CA THR A 132 -19.23 -2.04 13.90
C THR A 132 -18.03 -1.63 14.74
N SER A 133 -18.28 -0.89 15.83
CA SER A 133 -17.28 -0.49 16.80
C SER A 133 -16.77 -1.72 17.57
N VAL A 134 -15.51 -2.08 17.37
CA VAL A 134 -14.78 -2.93 18.31
C VAL A 134 -13.77 -2.03 19.00
N ALA A 135 -14.00 -1.78 20.28
CA ALA A 135 -13.07 -1.07 21.14
C ALA A 135 -11.86 -1.98 21.40
N GLU A 136 -10.65 -1.45 21.23
CA GLU A 136 -9.47 -2.08 21.82
C GLU A 136 -8.72 -1.08 22.70
N SER A 137 -8.66 -1.50 23.95
CA SER A 137 -7.96 -1.01 25.12
C SER A 137 -6.46 -1.30 25.07
N GLY A 138 -5.67 -0.35 25.57
CA GLY A 138 -4.44 -0.63 26.31
C GLY A 138 -3.19 -0.87 25.49
N GLY A 139 -2.19 -0.02 25.69
CA GLY A 139 -0.84 -0.18 25.15
C GLY A 139 -0.23 -1.54 25.50
N GLY A 140 -0.08 -2.37 24.48
CA GLY A 140 0.75 -3.58 24.51
C GLY A 140 1.84 -3.48 23.45
N ASN A 141 3.04 -3.95 23.77
CA ASN A 141 4.12 -4.15 22.80
C ASN A 141 3.64 -5.10 21.70
N THR A 142 3.13 -4.55 20.60
CA THR A 142 2.81 -5.35 19.41
C THR A 142 4.13 -5.74 18.76
N SER A 143 4.46 -7.03 18.85
CA SER A 143 5.45 -7.66 17.98
C SER A 143 5.15 -7.30 16.51
N ALA A 144 6.20 -7.18 15.70
CA ALA A 144 6.19 -6.76 14.29
C ALA A 144 5.34 -7.65 13.33
N GLY A 145 4.45 -8.49 13.85
CA GLY A 145 3.65 -9.47 13.11
C GLY A 145 2.13 -9.27 13.13
N SER A 146 1.59 -8.18 13.71
CA SER A 146 0.12 -8.01 13.87
C SER A 146 -0.53 -6.87 13.06
N ASP A 147 0.22 -6.07 12.29
CA ASP A 147 -0.40 -5.02 11.50
C ASP A 147 -1.18 -5.61 10.30
N ASP A 148 -2.50 -5.67 10.46
CA ASP A 148 -3.46 -6.12 9.44
C ASP A 148 -3.86 -5.00 8.46
N GLY A 149 -3.32 -3.78 8.65
CA GLY A 149 -3.64 -2.60 7.87
C GLY A 149 -4.92 -1.89 8.30
N SER A 150 -5.54 -2.27 9.41
CA SER A 150 -6.75 -1.63 9.95
C SER A 150 -6.56 -0.14 10.25
N ARG A 151 -5.33 0.24 10.63
CA ARG A 151 -4.98 1.63 10.97
C ARG A 151 -4.64 2.51 9.76
N VAL A 152 -4.64 1.97 8.53
CA VAL A 152 -4.26 2.75 7.34
C VAL A 152 -5.23 3.93 7.13
N ALA A 153 -6.54 3.73 7.26
CA ALA A 153 -7.49 4.83 7.07
C ALA A 153 -7.29 5.93 8.12
N SER A 154 -7.27 5.58 9.41
CA SER A 154 -7.20 6.55 10.50
C SER A 154 -5.89 7.34 10.53
N VAL A 155 -4.78 6.74 10.12
CA VAL A 155 -3.47 7.42 10.10
C VAL A 155 -3.33 8.33 8.88
N PHE A 156 -3.77 7.90 7.69
CA PHE A 156 -3.41 8.55 6.43
C PHE A 156 -4.51 9.45 5.86
N GLU A 157 -5.80 9.10 6.00
CA GLU A 157 -6.91 9.87 5.40
C GLU A 157 -6.95 11.36 5.76
N PRO A 158 -6.57 11.80 6.99
CA PRO A 158 -6.55 13.23 7.31
C PRO A 158 -5.63 14.06 6.41
N THR A 159 -4.65 13.43 5.75
CA THR A 159 -3.68 14.11 4.86
C THR A 159 -3.76 13.63 3.41
N VAL A 160 -3.90 12.31 3.19
CA VAL A 160 -3.91 11.69 1.86
C VAL A 160 -5.10 10.73 1.78
N PRO A 161 -6.01 10.88 0.81
CA PRO A 161 -7.13 9.96 0.64
C PRO A 161 -6.65 8.51 0.50
N VAL A 162 -7.34 7.58 1.17
CA VAL A 162 -7.13 6.14 1.03
C VAL A 162 -8.19 5.61 0.05
N PRO A 163 -7.84 5.37 -1.23
CA PRO A 163 -8.83 5.09 -2.28
C PRO A 163 -9.32 3.64 -2.29
N MET A 164 -8.72 2.77 -1.49
CA MET A 164 -9.05 1.35 -1.37
C MET A 164 -9.71 1.03 -0.03
N LYS A 165 -10.51 -0.04 0.01
CA LYS A 165 -11.07 -0.57 1.26
C LYS A 165 -9.94 -1.13 2.14
N VAL A 166 -9.97 -0.79 3.43
CA VAL A 166 -9.00 -1.26 4.45
C VAL A 166 -9.74 -1.73 5.71
N PRO A 167 -9.21 -2.72 6.47
CA PRO A 167 -8.05 -3.55 6.14
C PRO A 167 -8.30 -4.39 4.87
N ALA A 168 -7.26 -4.58 4.07
CA ALA A 168 -7.37 -5.33 2.83
C ALA A 168 -7.40 -6.84 3.14
N GLN A 169 -8.35 -7.57 2.54
CA GLN A 169 -8.52 -8.99 2.79
C GLN A 169 -7.32 -9.81 2.27
N ARG A 170 -6.86 -10.82 3.02
CA ARG A 170 -5.85 -11.77 2.53
C ARG A 170 -6.44 -12.64 1.44
N TYR A 171 -5.60 -13.08 0.51
CA TYR A 171 -6.01 -14.11 -0.44
C TYR A 171 -6.19 -15.44 0.29
N HIS A 172 -7.33 -16.10 0.08
CA HIS A 172 -7.67 -17.41 0.63
C HIS A 172 -8.17 -18.36 -0.46
N GLY A 173 -7.88 -19.67 -0.30
CA GLY A 173 -8.41 -20.72 -1.18
C GLY A 173 -8.06 -20.50 -2.66
N ARG A 174 -9.07 -20.14 -3.47
CA ARG A 174 -8.94 -19.92 -4.92
C ARG A 174 -8.70 -18.45 -5.30
N ASP A 175 -8.38 -17.59 -4.34
CA ASP A 175 -8.05 -16.18 -4.60
C ASP A 175 -6.75 -16.09 -5.40
N ARG A 176 -6.79 -15.33 -6.49
CA ARG A 176 -5.63 -15.07 -7.33
C ARG A 176 -5.74 -13.68 -7.95
N PRO A 177 -4.60 -13.00 -8.21
CA PRO A 177 -4.63 -11.74 -8.92
C PRO A 177 -5.15 -11.97 -10.34
N PHE A 178 -5.60 -10.91 -10.99
CA PHE A 178 -5.84 -10.97 -12.42
C PHE A 178 -4.54 -11.28 -13.18
N PHE A 179 -4.63 -12.21 -14.14
CA PHE A 179 -3.55 -12.53 -15.07
C PHE A 179 -3.91 -11.99 -16.45
N TYR A 180 -2.99 -11.23 -17.05
CA TYR A 180 -3.16 -10.82 -18.43
C TYR A 180 -2.85 -12.01 -19.34
N MET A 181 -3.85 -12.45 -20.11
CA MET A 181 -3.84 -13.67 -20.92
C MET A 181 -3.91 -14.92 -20.03
N GLU A 182 -5.13 -15.32 -19.67
CA GLU A 182 -5.41 -16.74 -19.38
C GLU A 182 -5.65 -17.39 -20.74
N ASP A 183 -4.93 -18.48 -21.04
CA ASP A 183 -5.25 -19.35 -22.19
C ASP A 183 -6.61 -20.03 -21.99
#